data_AF-A0AAP2Q3G3-F1
#
_entry.id   AF-A0AAP2Q3G3-F1
#
_cell.length_a   1.000
_cell.length_b   1.000
_cell.length_c   1.000
_cell.angle_alpha   90.00
_cell.angle_beta   90.00
_cell.angle_gamma   90.00
#
_symmetry.space_group_name_H-M   'P 1'
#
loop_
_entity.id
_entity.type
_entity.pdbx_description
1 polymer ?
#
loop_
_entity_poly.entity_id
_entity_poly.type
_entity_poly.pdbx_seq_one_letter_code
_entity_poly.pdbx_strand_id
1 'polypeptide(L)'
;MTTVKVKFRPSTVEGRPGTIVYFVTHRRVVRQITTGYKVFSHEWDDKQSRPVSAPAGERITVIQTIIRKLEENLEKLNRIIERFDLLRRGYSSEDIIMEFRCTEKENTLFIFMENLIERLCQLNHIGTAKNYHTALGSFK
;
A
#
# COMPACT_ATOMS: atom_id res chain seq x y z
N MET A 1 19.77 -7.34 -3.09
CA MET A 1 18.61 -7.51 -3.99
C MET A 1 17.33 -7.34 -3.20
N THR A 2 16.46 -6.44 -3.63
CA THR A 2 15.11 -6.31 -3.10
C THR A 2 14.18 -7.20 -3.90
N THR A 3 13.27 -7.91 -3.24
CA THR A 3 12.24 -8.70 -3.94
C THR A 3 10.88 -8.42 -3.35
N VAL A 4 9.85 -8.43 -4.20
CA VAL A 4 8.45 -8.28 -3.83
C VAL A 4 7.72 -9.56 -4.19
N LYS A 5 6.96 -10.12 -3.25
CA LYS A 5 6.09 -11.28 -3.49
C LYS A 5 4.66 -10.96 -3.09
N VAL A 6 3.70 -11.34 -3.91
CA VAL A 6 2.28 -11.27 -3.56
C VAL A 6 1.89 -12.59 -2.89
N LYS A 7 1.12 -12.52 -1.81
CA LYS A 7 0.56 -13.70 -1.14
C LYS A 7 -0.88 -13.48 -0.76
N PHE A 8 -1.63 -14.57 -0.70
CA PHE A 8 -2.97 -14.60 -0.12
C PHE A 8 -2.91 -15.03 1.34
N ARG A 9 -3.59 -14.28 2.19
CA ARG A 9 -3.83 -14.63 3.59
C ARG A 9 -5.30 -14.99 3.74
N PRO A 10 -5.65 -16.28 3.89
CA PRO A 10 -7.04 -16.68 4.07
C PRO A 10 -7.65 -16.08 5.34
N SER A 11 -8.96 -15.89 5.32
CA SER A 11 -9.72 -15.56 6.53
C SER A 11 -9.68 -16.73 7.51
N THR A 12 -9.61 -16.45 8.81
CA THR A 12 -9.79 -17.46 9.86
C THR A 12 -11.25 -17.88 10.03
N VAL A 13 -12.18 -17.07 9.55
CA VAL A 13 -13.62 -17.37 9.53
C VAL A 13 -13.96 -18.01 8.19
N GLU A 14 -14.54 -19.21 8.25
CA GLU A 14 -15.00 -19.95 7.08
C GLU A 14 -16.03 -19.14 6.27
N GLY A 15 -15.95 -19.25 4.94
CA GLY A 15 -16.83 -18.51 4.03
C GLY A 15 -16.56 -17.00 3.93
N ARG A 16 -15.59 -16.44 4.66
CA ARG A 16 -15.21 -15.02 4.52
C ARG A 16 -14.01 -14.82 3.59
N PRO A 17 -13.96 -13.70 2.85
CA PRO A 17 -12.83 -13.41 1.97
C PRO A 17 -11.56 -13.14 2.78
N GLY A 18 -10.45 -13.70 2.31
CA GLY A 18 -9.11 -13.40 2.82
C GLY A 18 -8.57 -12.08 2.25
N THR A 19 -7.32 -11.77 2.58
CA THR A 19 -6.64 -10.53 2.18
C THR A 19 -5.39 -10.83 1.37
N ILE A 20 -5.16 -10.04 0.33
CA ILE A 20 -3.91 -10.07 -0.43
C ILE A 20 -2.88 -9.18 0.27
N VAL A 21 -1.64 -9.66 0.35
CA VAL A 21 -0.54 -8.97 1.03
C VAL A 21 0.71 -8.98 0.16
N TYR A 22 1.49 -7.91 0.20
CA TYR A 22 2.83 -7.86 -0.41
C TYR A 22 3.89 -8.13 0.64
N PHE A 23 4.85 -8.99 0.31
CA PHE A 23 6.05 -9.25 1.09
C PHE A 23 7.23 -8.57 0.40
N VAL A 24 7.78 -7.54 1.04
CA VAL A 24 8.98 -6.84 0.60
C VAL A 24 10.17 -7.40 1.38
N THR A 25 11.12 -7.98 0.67
CA THR A 25 12.36 -8.51 1.27
C THR A 25 13.53 -7.64 0.82
N HIS A 26 14.19 -6.96 1.76
CA HIS A 26 15.39 -6.18 1.52
C HIS A 26 16.45 -6.52 2.57
N ARG A 27 17.67 -6.87 2.15
CA ARG A 27 18.80 -7.21 3.07
C ARG A 27 18.40 -8.22 4.17
N ARG A 28 17.69 -9.29 3.79
CA ARG A 28 17.15 -10.35 4.69
C ARG A 28 16.08 -9.89 5.68
N VAL A 29 15.68 -8.62 5.64
CA VAL A 29 14.54 -8.11 6.41
C VAL A 29 13.29 -8.23 5.55
N VAL A 30 12.28 -8.92 6.08
CA VAL A 30 10.99 -9.12 5.43
C VAL A 30 9.97 -8.22 6.09
N ARG A 31 9.24 -7.42 5.30
CA ARG A 31 8.12 -6.61 5.75
C ARG A 31 6.88 -6.89 4.93
N GLN A 32 5.72 -6.77 5.57
CA GLN A 32 4.43 -7.00 4.94
C GLN A 32 3.68 -5.69 4.71
N ILE A 33 3.13 -5.52 3.51
CA ILE A 33 2.13 -4.49 3.18
C ILE A 33 0.79 -5.20 3.05
N THR A 34 -0.10 -4.95 4.01
CA THR A 34 -1.47 -5.48 3.98
C THR A 34 -2.31 -4.60 3.05
N THR A 35 -2.92 -5.19 2.02
CA THR A 35 -3.82 -4.45 1.13
C THR A 35 -5.26 -4.49 1.65
N GLY A 36 -6.11 -3.60 1.13
CA GLY A 36 -7.55 -3.67 1.32
C GLY A 36 -8.26 -4.69 0.42
N TYR A 37 -7.53 -5.42 -0.44
CA TYR A 37 -8.12 -6.28 -1.45
C TYR A 37 -8.57 -7.61 -0.84
N LYS A 38 -9.83 -7.95 -1.11
CA LYS A 38 -10.54 -9.09 -0.52
C LYS A 38 -10.94 -10.10 -1.59
N VAL A 39 -10.42 -11.31 -1.49
CA VAL A 39 -10.69 -12.42 -2.41
C VAL A 39 -11.03 -13.69 -1.62
N PHE A 40 -11.88 -14.54 -2.19
CA PHE A 40 -12.17 -15.86 -1.64
C PHE A 40 -11.05 -16.84 -2.00
N SER A 41 -10.93 -17.92 -1.23
CA SER A 41 -9.87 -18.93 -1.46
C SER A 41 -9.95 -19.58 -2.86
N HIS A 42 -11.15 -19.71 -3.43
CA HIS A 42 -11.34 -20.24 -4.79
C HIS A 42 -11.04 -19.22 -5.90
N GLU A 43 -10.89 -17.93 -5.55
CA GLU A 43 -10.55 -16.85 -6.48
C GLU A 43 -9.04 -16.58 -6.50
N TRP A 44 -8.23 -17.41 -5.84
CA TRP A 44 -6.78 -17.26 -5.77
C TRP A 44 -6.06 -18.49 -6.29
N ASP A 45 -5.11 -18.29 -7.21
CA ASP A 45 -4.17 -19.31 -7.63
C ASP A 45 -2.85 -19.16 -6.87
N ASP A 46 -2.57 -20.12 -5.99
CA ASP A 46 -1.33 -20.14 -5.20
C ASP A 46 -0.07 -20.34 -6.05
N LYS A 47 -0.17 -21.12 -7.15
CA LYS A 47 0.96 -21.40 -8.05
C LYS A 47 1.39 -20.14 -8.78
N GLN A 48 0.42 -19.35 -9.22
CA GLN A 48 0.65 -18.12 -9.97
C GLN A 48 0.68 -16.88 -9.07
N SER A 49 0.39 -17.04 -7.77
CA SER A 49 0.30 -15.96 -6.78
C SER A 49 -0.55 -14.79 -7.28
N ARG A 50 -1.70 -15.10 -7.89
CA ARG A 50 -2.60 -14.11 -8.49
C ARG A 50 -4.08 -14.47 -8.33
N PRO A 51 -4.98 -13.48 -8.32
CA PRO A 51 -6.41 -13.76 -8.40
C PRO A 51 -6.77 -14.40 -9.75
N VAL A 52 -7.70 -15.36 -9.72
CA VAL A 52 -8.31 -15.97 -10.91
C VAL A 52 -9.74 -15.48 -11.08
N SER A 53 -10.17 -15.29 -12.33
CA SER A 53 -11.51 -14.81 -12.64
C SER A 53 -12.57 -15.74 -12.07
N ALA A 54 -13.55 -15.15 -11.36
CA ALA A 54 -14.69 -15.87 -10.82
C ALA A 54 -15.61 -16.41 -11.95
N PRO A 55 -16.31 -17.54 -11.74
CA PRO A 55 -17.28 -18.06 -12.69
C PRO A 55 -18.57 -17.23 -12.65
N ALA A 56 -18.65 -16.22 -13.54
CA ALA A 56 -19.81 -15.38 -13.84
C ALA A 56 -20.30 -14.39 -12.74
N GLY A 57 -20.93 -13.29 -13.18
CA GLY A 57 -21.60 -12.30 -12.33
C GLY A 57 -20.79 -11.04 -11.99
N GLU A 58 -21.36 -10.18 -11.12
CA GLU A 58 -20.75 -8.91 -10.67
C GLU A 58 -19.37 -9.09 -10.01
N ARG A 59 -19.08 -10.30 -9.51
CA ARG A 59 -17.79 -10.62 -8.89
C ARG A 59 -16.62 -10.58 -9.88
N ILE A 60 -16.87 -10.82 -11.17
CA ILE A 60 -15.85 -10.74 -12.22
C ILE A 60 -15.24 -9.33 -12.29
N THR A 61 -16.07 -8.29 -12.32
CA THR A 61 -15.58 -6.91 -12.46
C THR A 61 -14.77 -6.48 -11.24
N VAL A 62 -15.16 -6.95 -10.05
CA VAL A 62 -14.40 -6.76 -8.81
C VAL A 62 -13.03 -7.43 -8.90
N ILE A 63 -12.97 -8.70 -9.30
CA ILE A 63 -11.71 -9.43 -9.42
C ILE A 63 -10.80 -8.83 -10.49
N GLN A 64 -11.34 -8.45 -11.65
CA GLN A 64 -10.57 -7.75 -12.69
C GLN A 64 -10.01 -6.42 -12.19
N THR A 65 -10.80 -5.66 -11.41
CA THR A 65 -10.33 -4.43 -10.79
C THR A 65 -9.21 -4.69 -9.78
N ILE A 66 -9.32 -5.76 -9.00
CA ILE A 66 -8.26 -6.17 -8.07
C ILE A 66 -7.00 -6.55 -8.84
N ILE A 67 -7.09 -7.36 -9.88
CA ILE A 67 -5.95 -7.77 -10.72
C ILE A 67 -5.21 -6.54 -11.26
N ARG A 68 -5.94 -5.62 -11.91
CA ARG A 68 -5.36 -4.38 -12.44
C ARG A 68 -4.66 -3.57 -11.35
N LYS A 69 -5.31 -3.36 -10.21
CA LYS A 69 -4.72 -2.62 -9.09
C LYS A 69 -3.49 -3.32 -8.50
N LEU A 70 -3.47 -4.65 -8.49
CA LEU A 70 -2.30 -5.40 -8.02
C LEU A 70 -1.11 -5.20 -8.96
N GLU A 71 -1.34 -5.21 -10.28
CA GLU A 71 -0.32 -4.96 -11.30
C GLU A 71 0.23 -3.53 -11.21
N GLU A 72 -0.64 -2.53 -11.15
CA GLU A 72 -0.27 -1.11 -10.94
C GLU A 72 0.59 -0.93 -9.68
N ASN A 73 0.18 -1.56 -8.57
CA ASN A 73 0.90 -1.51 -7.31
C ASN A 73 2.28 -2.22 -7.38
N LEU A 74 2.38 -3.34 -8.08
CA LEU A 74 3.65 -4.06 -8.28
C LEU A 74 4.62 -3.23 -9.12
N GLU A 75 4.14 -2.65 -10.22
CA GLU A 75 4.95 -1.77 -11.06
C GLU A 75 5.46 -0.58 -10.26
N LYS A 76 4.60 0.03 -9.45
CA LYS A 76 4.95 1.12 -8.54
C LYS A 76 6.02 0.71 -7.53
N LEU A 77 5.88 -0.44 -6.87
CA LEU A 77 6.90 -0.95 -5.95
C LEU A 77 8.24 -1.16 -6.66
N ASN A 78 8.23 -1.71 -7.87
CA ASN A 78 9.44 -1.90 -8.67
C ASN A 78 10.10 -0.55 -9.02
N ARG A 79 9.32 0.46 -9.45
CA ARG A 79 9.84 1.82 -9.72
C ARG A 79 10.49 2.45 -8.49
N ILE A 80 9.91 2.28 -7.31
CA ILE A 80 10.49 2.76 -6.04
C ILE A 80 11.83 2.06 -5.77
N ILE A 81 11.87 0.74 -5.92
CA ILE A 81 13.07 -0.08 -5.70
C ILE A 81 14.18 0.34 -6.68
N GLU A 82 13.88 0.44 -7.97
CA GLU A 82 14.83 0.87 -9.00
C GLU A 82 15.39 2.25 -8.70
N ARG A 83 14.53 3.21 -8.31
CA ARG A 83 14.98 4.55 -7.93
C ARG A 83 15.89 4.55 -6.71
N PHE A 84 15.58 3.76 -5.69
CA PHE A 84 16.43 3.63 -4.52
C PHE A 84 17.76 2.92 -4.82
N ASP A 85 17.75 1.91 -5.71
CA ASP A 85 18.97 1.26 -6.19
C ASP A 85 19.86 2.24 -6.98
N LEU A 86 19.27 3.13 -7.78
CA LEU A 86 19.98 4.18 -8.53
C LEU A 86 20.64 5.23 -7.64
N LEU A 87 19.97 5.64 -6.55
CA LEU A 87 20.47 6.68 -5.65
C LEU A 87 21.72 6.25 -4.85
N ARG A 88 22.09 4.96 -4.87
CA ARG A 88 23.24 4.35 -4.16
C ARG A 88 23.33 4.67 -2.66
N ARG A 89 22.32 5.31 -2.07
CA ARG A 89 22.16 5.46 -0.63
C ARG A 89 21.63 4.15 -0.07
N GLY A 90 22.14 3.75 1.09
CA GLY A 90 21.55 2.64 1.81
C GLY A 90 20.11 2.96 2.17
N TYR A 91 19.19 2.10 1.76
CA TYR A 91 17.78 2.17 2.14
C TYR A 91 17.38 0.88 2.86
N SER A 92 16.21 0.92 3.49
CA SER A 92 15.61 -0.20 4.23
C SER A 92 14.30 -0.63 3.58
N SER A 93 13.78 -1.79 4.00
CA SER A 93 12.42 -2.20 3.63
C SER A 93 11.35 -1.23 4.13
N GLU A 94 11.62 -0.47 5.19
CA GLU A 94 10.67 0.52 5.74
C GLU A 94 10.55 1.73 4.80
N ASP A 95 11.67 2.19 4.24
CA ASP A 95 11.68 3.31 3.29
C ASP A 95 10.84 3.00 2.05
N ILE A 96 10.90 1.75 1.55
CA ILE A 96 10.07 1.29 0.42
C ILE A 96 8.58 1.35 0.78
N ILE A 97 8.22 0.92 1.99
CA ILE A 97 6.82 0.91 2.45
C ILE A 97 6.31 2.34 2.65
N MET A 98 7.12 3.19 3.25
CA MET A 98 6.82 4.60 3.45
C MET A 98 6.58 5.29 2.11
N GLU A 99 7.49 5.11 1.15
CA GLU A 99 7.34 5.69 -0.17
C GLU A 99 6.11 5.17 -0.91
N PHE A 100 5.88 3.85 -0.86
CA PHE A 100 4.70 3.24 -1.48
C PHE A 100 3.39 3.84 -0.97
N ARG A 101 3.32 4.07 0.36
CA ARG A 101 2.18 4.72 1.02
C ARG A 101 2.12 6.22 0.74
N CYS A 102 3.25 6.92 0.69
CA CYS A 102 3.28 8.36 0.39
C CYS A 102 2.72 8.64 -1.00
N THR A 103 3.09 7.86 -2.01
CA THR A 103 2.54 8.01 -3.37
C THR A 103 1.06 7.59 -3.47
N GLU A 104 0.49 6.80 -2.54
CA GLU A 104 -0.97 6.64 -2.44
C GLU A 104 -1.65 7.88 -1.86
N LYS A 105 -0.93 8.60 -1.01
CA LYS A 105 -1.41 9.76 -0.28
C LYS A 105 -1.14 11.10 -0.96
N GLU A 106 -0.32 11.15 -2.01
CA GLU A 106 0.00 12.38 -2.78
C GLU A 106 -1.25 13.15 -3.22
N ASN A 107 -2.42 12.50 -3.26
CA ASN A 107 -3.72 13.12 -3.57
C ASN A 107 -4.76 13.07 -2.44
N THR A 108 -4.36 12.84 -1.18
CA THR A 108 -5.30 12.80 -0.05
C THR A 108 -5.32 14.11 0.72
N LEU A 109 -6.51 14.52 1.18
CA LEU A 109 -6.72 15.69 2.04
C LEU A 109 -5.79 15.68 3.27
N PHE A 110 -5.40 14.49 3.75
CA PHE A 110 -4.46 14.32 4.86
C PHE A 110 -3.06 14.83 4.56
N ILE A 111 -2.49 14.57 3.37
CA ILE A 111 -1.17 15.11 3.00
C ILE A 111 -1.24 16.61 2.75
N PHE A 112 -2.32 17.08 2.11
CA PHE A 112 -2.53 18.53 1.96
C PHE A 112 -2.56 19.22 3.33
N MET A 113 -3.30 18.65 4.30
CA MET A 113 -3.35 19.15 5.67
C MET A 113 -1.99 19.08 6.37
N GLU A 114 -1.25 17.97 6.25
CA GLU A 114 0.11 17.82 6.84
C GLU A 114 1.08 18.87 6.27
N ASN A 115 1.08 19.08 4.94
CA ASN A 115 1.89 20.12 4.28
C ASN A 115 1.45 21.54 4.67
N LEU A 116 0.14 21.78 4.84
CA LEU A 116 -0.39 23.07 5.30
C LEU A 116 0.03 23.37 6.74
N ILE A 117 0.02 22.36 7.62
CA ILE A 117 0.50 22.47 9.00
C ILE A 117 1.99 22.80 9.02
N GLU A 118 2.80 22.11 8.21
CA GLU A 118 4.24 22.38 8.11
C GLU A 118 4.52 23.81 7.62
N ARG A 119 3.77 24.28 6.61
CA ARG A 119 3.87 25.66 6.12
C ARG A 119 3.47 26.70 7.18
N LEU A 120 2.42 26.44 7.95
CA LEU A 120 2.00 27.31 9.06
C LEU A 120 3.07 27.37 10.16
N CYS A 121 3.74 26.26 10.47
CA CYS A 121 4.88 26.26 11.38
C CYS A 121 6.05 27.12 10.86
N GLN A 122 6.39 27.00 9.56
CA GLN A 122 7.45 27.81 8.94
C GLN A 122 7.13 29.32 8.95
N LEU A 123 5.85 29.68 8.87
CA LEU A 123 5.36 31.06 8.94
C LEU A 123 5.12 31.56 10.39
N ASN A 124 5.56 30.82 11.41
CA ASN A 124 5.35 31.13 12.84
C ASN A 124 3.86 31.19 13.28
N HIS A 125 2.93 30.62 12.52
CA HIS A 125 1.52 30.48 12.89
C HIS A 125 1.27 29.21 13.73
N ILE A 126 2.00 29.08 14.84
CA ILE A 126 2.06 27.84 15.65
C ILE A 126 0.69 27.46 16.24
N GLY A 127 -0.12 28.44 16.67
CA GLY A 127 -1.45 28.19 17.22
C GLY A 127 -2.40 27.52 16.21
N THR A 128 -2.43 28.05 14.98
CA THR A 128 -3.25 27.50 13.89
C THR A 128 -2.74 26.13 13.44
N ALA A 129 -1.42 25.97 13.33
CA ALA A 129 -0.80 24.69 12.99
C ALA A 129 -1.17 23.60 14.00
N LYS A 130 -1.12 23.91 15.31
CA LYS A 130 -1.48 22.98 16.39
C LYS A 130 -2.97 22.61 16.38
N ASN A 131 -3.85 23.58 16.12
CA ASN A 131 -5.29 23.30 15.97
C ASN A 131 -5.57 22.38 14.79
N TYR A 132 -4.93 22.62 13.65
CA TYR A 132 -5.10 21.78 12.45
C TYR A 132 -4.52 20.39 12.65
N HIS A 133 -3.36 20.26 13.31
CA HIS A 133 -2.79 18.97 13.69
C HIS A 133 -3.74 18.19 14.62
N THR A 134 -4.37 18.87 15.57
CA THR A 134 -5.33 18.25 16.50
C THR A 134 -6.60 17.80 15.77
N ALA A 135 -7.16 18.65 14.90
CA ALA A 135 -8.31 18.29 14.06
C ALA A 135 -7.99 17.12 13.13
N LEU A 136 -6.81 17.11 12.52
CA LEU A 136 -6.34 16.02 11.66
C LEU A 136 -6.27 14.68 12.42
N GLY A 137 -5.83 14.71 13.68
CA GLY A 137 -5.79 13.55 14.56
C GLY A 137 -7.18 12.97 14.87
N SER A 138 -8.23 13.78 14.87
CA SER A 138 -9.62 13.32 15.09
C SER A 138 -10.21 12.57 13.90
N PHE A 139 -9.63 12.69 12.70
CA PHE A 139 -10.09 12.02 11.49
C PHE A 139 -9.31 10.74 11.16
N LYS A 140 -8.26 10.41 11.92
CA LYS A 140 -7.45 9.18 11.80
C LYS A 140 -7.88 8.16 12.84
#